data_AF-A0A140E5Y3-F1
#
_entry.id   AF-A0A140E5Y3-F1
#
_cell.length_a   1.000
_cell.length_b   1.000
_cell.length_c   1.000
_cell.angle_alpha   90.00
_cell.angle_beta   90.00
_cell.angle_gamma   90.00
#
_symmetry.space_group_name_H-M   'P 1'
#
loop_
_entity.id
_entity.type
_entity.pdbx_description
1 polymer ?
#
loop_
_entity_poly.entity_id
_entity_poly.type
_entity_poly.pdbx_seq_one_letter_code
_entity_poly.pdbx_strand_id
1 'polypeptide(L)'
;MAFSRPLKFQLPMLRGRDVLEVQTRLKSLQINGVGQPDGLFGAKTSAAVVAFQTSHGLDSDGIVGPLTWSSLFQDDSSPNTQRPAANDASSTVIGQDLLDELKTKHAYQDSVSWQLSAQGLLVGNDNTAVGTGGEPKTVAKIWSQYGSALTHWSTELKVPVELIIATICTESSGNQNAVREEPGFIDEVRTPHKISPGLMQTLISTARAALNKDDIDKAWLLIPSNSIQAGTAYIAGQWKQTHFDPPKVACAYNAGGIYRNDSARNRWKMRQYPIGSAEHADRFVKWFNDCFVFFENNGGAPECSFFNALRKQG
;
A
#
# COMPACT_ATOMS: atom_id res chain seq x y z
N MET A 1 -1.78 -25.43 4.22
CA MET A 1 -0.45 -24.99 4.69
C MET A 1 -0.34 -23.47 4.59
N ALA A 2 0.49 -22.82 5.39
CA ALA A 2 0.58 -21.36 5.44
C ALA A 2 1.64 -20.80 4.47
N PHE A 3 1.28 -19.75 3.73
CA PHE A 3 2.22 -18.95 2.95
C PHE A 3 3.23 -18.28 3.87
N SER A 4 4.53 -18.44 3.59
CA SER A 4 5.61 -17.90 4.43
C SER A 4 6.28 -16.66 3.85
N ARG A 5 6.55 -16.65 2.53
CA ARG A 5 7.22 -15.56 1.81
C ARG A 5 7.00 -15.67 0.30
N PRO A 6 7.16 -14.57 -0.47
CA PRO A 6 7.15 -14.63 -1.93
C PRO A 6 8.32 -15.46 -2.47
N LEU A 7 8.04 -16.30 -3.47
CA LEU A 7 9.07 -17.06 -4.19
C LEU A 7 9.13 -16.59 -5.64
N LYS A 8 10.33 -16.31 -6.13
CA LYS A 8 10.58 -15.86 -7.50
C LYS A 8 11.95 -16.31 -7.97
N PHE A 9 12.15 -16.33 -9.28
CA PHE A 9 13.48 -16.55 -9.85
C PHE A 9 14.40 -15.36 -9.53
N GLN A 10 15.54 -15.66 -8.91
CA GLN A 10 16.60 -14.70 -8.61
C GLN A 10 17.92 -15.43 -8.37
N LEU A 11 19.02 -14.68 -8.26
CA LEU A 11 20.34 -15.20 -7.92
C LEU A 11 20.84 -14.58 -6.60
N PRO A 12 21.37 -15.37 -5.63
CA PRO A 12 21.32 -16.83 -5.60
C PRO A 12 19.87 -17.33 -5.55
N MET A 13 19.64 -18.52 -6.12
CA MET A 13 18.29 -19.09 -6.19
C MET A 13 17.68 -19.24 -4.80
N LEU A 14 16.39 -18.95 -4.70
CA LEU A 14 15.64 -19.28 -3.50
C LEU A 14 15.63 -20.79 -3.33
N ARG A 15 15.83 -21.22 -2.09
CA ARG A 15 15.83 -22.62 -1.70
C ARG A 15 15.01 -22.83 -0.44
N GLY A 16 14.45 -24.03 -0.28
CA GLY A 16 13.74 -24.40 0.93
C GLY A 16 12.57 -25.34 0.70
N ARG A 17 11.94 -25.71 1.81
CA ARG A 17 10.75 -26.58 1.83
C ARG A 17 9.56 -25.94 1.12
N ASP A 18 9.41 -24.63 1.24
CA ASP A 18 8.39 -23.82 0.56
C ASP A 18 8.50 -23.90 -0.98
N VAL A 19 9.72 -23.84 -1.51
CA VAL A 19 10.00 -24.04 -2.93
C VAL A 19 9.68 -25.47 -3.38
N LEU A 20 10.09 -26.46 -2.58
CA LEU A 20 9.83 -27.87 -2.87
C LEU A 20 8.32 -28.18 -2.92
N GLU A 21 7.55 -27.58 -2.01
CA GLU A 21 6.10 -27.72 -1.94
C GLU A 21 5.40 -27.14 -3.18
N VAL A 22 5.80 -25.94 -3.61
CA VAL A 22 5.29 -25.33 -4.86
C VAL A 22 5.61 -26.21 -6.07
N GLN A 23 6.85 -26.65 -6.21
CA GLN A 23 7.26 -27.51 -7.33
C GLN A 23 6.47 -28.82 -7.34
N THR A 24 6.26 -29.42 -6.17
CA THR A 24 5.47 -30.65 -6.00
C THR A 24 4.01 -30.42 -6.39
N ARG A 25 3.42 -29.29 -5.98
CA ARG A 25 2.03 -28.96 -6.31
C ARG A 25 1.85 -28.68 -7.79
N LEU A 26 2.71 -27.85 -8.39
CA LEU A 26 2.71 -27.59 -9.84
C LEU A 26 2.83 -28.88 -10.64
N LYS A 27 3.70 -29.80 -10.19
CA LYS A 27 3.84 -31.13 -10.82
C LYS A 27 2.59 -31.99 -10.66
N SER A 28 1.94 -31.97 -9.50
CA SER A 28 0.68 -32.71 -9.27
C SER A 28 -0.48 -32.16 -10.10
N LEU A 29 -0.48 -30.86 -10.38
CA LEU A 29 -1.44 -30.18 -11.26
C LEU A 29 -1.08 -30.33 -12.75
N GLN A 30 -0.08 -31.18 -13.06
CA GLN A 30 0.39 -31.46 -14.43
C GLN A 30 0.82 -30.21 -15.21
N ILE A 31 1.30 -29.16 -14.52
CA ILE A 31 1.87 -27.98 -15.16
C ILE A 31 3.21 -28.36 -15.81
N ASN A 32 3.27 -28.23 -17.13
CA ASN A 32 4.41 -28.66 -17.92
C ASN A 32 5.69 -27.86 -17.61
N GLY A 33 6.84 -28.53 -17.66
CA GLY A 33 8.15 -27.88 -17.61
C GLY A 33 8.72 -27.58 -16.22
N VAL A 34 8.00 -27.86 -15.12
CA VAL A 34 8.49 -27.60 -13.74
C VAL A 34 9.73 -28.43 -13.36
N GLY A 35 9.93 -29.60 -13.97
CA GLY A 35 11.03 -30.51 -13.68
C GLY A 35 10.79 -31.41 -12.46
N GLN A 36 11.86 -32.01 -11.92
CA GLN A 36 11.77 -32.75 -10.65
C GLN A 36 11.83 -31.75 -9.49
N PRO A 37 10.93 -31.84 -8.49
CA PRO A 37 11.01 -31.00 -7.31
C PRO A 37 12.34 -31.22 -6.58
N ASP A 38 13.16 -30.19 -6.52
CA ASP A 38 14.51 -30.19 -5.95
C ASP A 38 14.68 -29.14 -4.84
N GLY A 39 13.64 -28.34 -4.59
CA GLY A 39 13.64 -27.27 -3.61
C GLY A 39 14.42 -26.03 -4.04
N LEU A 40 14.74 -25.87 -5.33
CA LEU A 40 15.45 -24.72 -5.90
C LEU A 40 14.57 -23.95 -6.89
N PHE A 41 14.35 -22.66 -6.65
CA PHE A 41 13.50 -21.83 -7.50
C PHE A 41 14.30 -21.31 -8.70
N GLY A 42 14.52 -22.21 -9.67
CA GLY A 42 15.21 -21.93 -10.92
C GLY A 42 14.27 -21.48 -12.04
N ALA A 43 14.84 -21.24 -13.22
CA ALA A 43 14.10 -20.78 -14.41
C ALA A 43 12.93 -21.73 -14.80
N LYS A 44 13.11 -23.04 -14.63
CA LYS A 44 12.06 -24.05 -14.88
C LYS A 44 10.87 -23.89 -13.93
N THR A 45 11.13 -23.65 -12.64
CA THR A 45 10.08 -23.39 -11.64
C THR A 45 9.37 -22.09 -11.93
N SER A 46 10.10 -21.03 -12.29
CA SER A 46 9.52 -19.74 -12.68
C SER A 46 8.58 -19.88 -13.88
N ALA A 47 9.01 -20.56 -14.94
CA ALA A 47 8.19 -20.77 -16.14
C ALA A 47 6.93 -21.59 -15.83
N ALA A 48 7.03 -22.59 -14.96
CA ALA A 48 5.87 -23.35 -14.50
C ALA A 48 4.92 -22.51 -13.65
N VAL A 49 5.42 -21.60 -12.81
CA VAL A 49 4.58 -20.66 -12.04
C VAL A 49 3.83 -19.73 -12.98
N VAL A 50 4.49 -19.17 -13.99
CA VAL A 50 3.85 -18.35 -15.04
C VAL A 50 2.74 -19.14 -15.72
N ALA A 51 3.01 -20.37 -16.19
CA ALA A 51 2.02 -21.20 -16.87
C ALA A 51 0.82 -21.55 -15.98
N PHE A 52 1.06 -21.82 -14.70
CA PHE A 52 0.02 -22.02 -13.70
C PHE A 52 -0.83 -20.75 -13.52
N GLN A 53 -0.19 -19.60 -13.33
CA GLN A 53 -0.88 -18.33 -13.17
C GLN A 53 -1.76 -18.00 -14.39
N THR A 54 -1.22 -18.15 -15.61
CA THR A 54 -1.97 -17.94 -16.85
C THR A 54 -3.19 -18.87 -16.94
N SER A 55 -3.03 -20.17 -16.63
CA SER A 55 -4.13 -21.14 -16.70
C SER A 55 -5.21 -20.92 -15.64
N HIS A 56 -4.90 -20.20 -14.55
CA HIS A 56 -5.81 -19.94 -13.43
C HIS A 56 -6.29 -18.48 -13.39
N GLY A 57 -6.08 -17.70 -14.46
CA GLY A 57 -6.53 -16.30 -14.55
C GLY A 57 -5.88 -15.37 -13.53
N LEU A 58 -4.67 -15.72 -13.06
CA LEU A 58 -3.84 -14.88 -12.20
C LEU A 58 -2.86 -14.06 -13.04
N ASP A 59 -2.30 -13.02 -12.44
CA ASP A 59 -1.17 -12.30 -13.03
C ASP A 59 0.01 -13.26 -13.23
N SER A 60 0.49 -13.38 -14.47
CA SER A 60 1.47 -14.37 -14.90
C SER A 60 2.92 -13.87 -14.76
N ASP A 61 3.24 -13.36 -13.57
CA ASP A 61 4.51 -12.70 -13.22
C ASP A 61 5.63 -13.66 -12.79
N GLY A 62 5.34 -14.96 -12.65
CA GLY A 62 6.30 -15.99 -12.22
C GLY A 62 6.64 -15.92 -10.73
N ILE A 63 5.92 -15.11 -9.96
CA ILE A 63 6.08 -14.94 -8.53
C ILE A 63 5.01 -15.74 -7.80
N VAL A 64 5.43 -16.68 -6.96
CA VAL A 64 4.51 -17.30 -6.01
C VAL A 64 4.27 -16.34 -4.86
N GLY A 65 3.36 -15.39 -5.08
CA GLY A 65 2.80 -14.52 -4.06
C GLY A 65 1.59 -15.16 -3.37
N PRO A 66 0.92 -14.46 -2.44
CA PRO A 66 -0.20 -15.01 -1.68
C PRO A 66 -1.36 -15.53 -2.53
N LEU A 67 -1.65 -14.89 -3.67
CA LEU A 67 -2.74 -15.30 -4.57
C LEU A 67 -2.39 -16.58 -5.32
N THR A 68 -1.19 -16.64 -5.89
CA THR A 68 -0.67 -17.86 -6.53
C THR A 68 -0.54 -19.01 -5.53
N TRP A 69 -0.09 -18.74 -4.30
CA TRP A 69 -0.04 -19.72 -3.22
C TRP A 69 -1.44 -20.24 -2.86
N SER A 70 -2.41 -19.33 -2.66
CA SER A 70 -3.79 -19.72 -2.37
C SER A 70 -4.36 -20.57 -3.50
N SER A 71 -4.19 -20.16 -4.76
CA SER A 71 -4.67 -20.91 -5.92
C SER A 71 -3.99 -22.27 -6.05
N LEU A 72 -2.69 -22.36 -5.77
CA LEU A 72 -1.97 -23.64 -5.78
C LEU A 72 -2.52 -24.61 -4.73
N PHE A 73 -2.89 -24.15 -3.54
CA PHE A 73 -3.18 -25.03 -2.40
C PHE A 73 -4.62 -24.99 -1.89
N GLN A 74 -5.57 -24.45 -2.66
CA GLN A 74 -6.99 -24.62 -2.36
C GLN A 74 -7.39 -26.10 -2.53
N ASP A 75 -8.06 -26.64 -1.52
CA ASP A 75 -8.61 -28.00 -1.54
C ASP A 75 -9.83 -28.04 -2.49
N ASP A 76 -9.87 -29.02 -3.41
CA ASP A 76 -10.89 -29.23 -4.45
C ASP A 76 -12.31 -29.57 -3.92
N SER A 77 -12.66 -29.14 -2.72
CA SER A 77 -13.98 -29.34 -2.13
C SER A 77 -14.69 -28.01 -1.88
N SER A 78 -15.14 -27.35 -2.95
CA SER A 78 -16.42 -26.59 -3.00
C SER A 78 -16.67 -26.02 -4.41
N PRO A 79 -17.86 -26.20 -4.99
CA PRO A 79 -18.15 -25.76 -6.35
C PRO A 79 -18.52 -24.27 -6.41
N ASN A 80 -17.94 -23.61 -7.42
CA ASN A 80 -18.50 -22.51 -8.23
C ASN A 80 -19.43 -21.50 -7.52
N THR A 81 -18.95 -20.28 -7.31
CA THR A 81 -19.83 -19.11 -7.27
C THR A 81 -19.34 -18.08 -8.29
N GLN A 82 -20.12 -17.96 -9.36
CA GLN A 82 -20.09 -16.84 -10.28
C GLN A 82 -20.09 -15.51 -9.51
N ARG A 83 -19.28 -14.58 -10.02
CA ARG A 83 -19.28 -13.13 -9.71
C ARG A 83 -20.72 -12.62 -9.47
N PRO A 84 -21.07 -12.07 -8.29
CA PRO A 84 -22.34 -11.37 -8.17
C PRO A 84 -22.28 -10.08 -8.97
N ALA A 85 -23.32 -9.87 -9.77
CA ALA A 85 -23.60 -8.65 -10.49
C ALA A 85 -23.76 -7.47 -9.53
N ALA A 86 -23.48 -6.28 -10.04
CA ALA A 86 -23.84 -5.02 -9.42
C ALA A 86 -25.32 -5.03 -9.00
N ASN A 87 -25.56 -4.90 -7.70
CA ASN A 87 -26.70 -4.25 -7.07
C ASN A 87 -26.54 -4.37 -5.55
N ASP A 88 -25.83 -3.41 -4.94
CA ASP A 88 -26.37 -2.79 -3.74
C ASP A 88 -25.79 -1.38 -3.58
N ALA A 89 -26.65 -0.39 -3.72
CA ALA A 89 -26.36 1.00 -3.42
C ALA A 89 -26.58 1.21 -1.92
N SER A 90 -25.58 0.84 -1.11
CA SER A 90 -25.49 1.29 0.28
C SER A 90 -24.13 1.94 0.54
N SER A 91 -24.16 3.25 0.30
CA SER A 91 -23.23 4.38 0.41
C SER A 91 -22.01 4.40 1.36
N THR A 92 -21.26 3.32 1.56
CA THR A 92 -19.97 3.39 2.28
C THR A 92 -18.87 2.66 1.53
N VAL A 93 -18.01 3.42 0.85
CA VAL A 93 -16.80 2.91 0.17
C VAL A 93 -15.82 2.28 1.18
N ILE A 94 -15.87 2.73 2.44
CA ILE A 94 -15.12 2.17 3.57
C ILE A 94 -16.06 1.22 4.33
N GLY A 95 -15.69 -0.06 4.41
CA GLY A 95 -16.48 -1.07 5.11
C GLY A 95 -16.65 -0.77 6.60
N GLN A 96 -17.85 -1.03 7.13
CA GLN A 96 -18.20 -0.77 8.53
C GLN A 96 -17.24 -1.47 9.50
N ASP A 97 -16.92 -2.74 9.24
CA ASP A 97 -16.02 -3.54 10.07
C ASP A 97 -14.63 -2.90 10.20
N LEU A 98 -14.10 -2.38 9.09
CA LEU A 98 -12.82 -1.68 9.09
C LEU A 98 -12.90 -0.40 9.93
N LEU A 99 -13.99 0.34 9.81
CA LEU A 99 -14.16 1.58 10.56
C LEU A 99 -14.26 1.32 12.07
N ASP A 100 -14.95 0.26 12.47
CA ASP A 100 -15.07 -0.14 13.88
C ASP A 100 -13.76 -0.68 14.45
N GLU A 101 -12.95 -1.39 13.65
CA GLU A 101 -11.57 -1.74 14.00
C GLU A 101 -10.75 -0.47 14.27
N LEU A 102 -10.77 0.49 13.35
CA LEU A 102 -9.95 1.70 13.45
C LEU A 102 -10.39 2.64 14.57
N LYS A 103 -11.68 2.67 14.91
CA LYS A 103 -12.25 3.46 16.02
C LYS A 103 -11.90 2.88 17.39
N THR A 104 -11.63 1.58 17.47
CA THR A 104 -11.24 0.93 18.72
C THR A 104 -9.78 1.25 19.02
N LYS A 105 -9.43 1.58 20.27
CA LYS A 105 -8.03 1.83 20.66
C LYS A 105 -7.16 0.60 20.43
N HIS A 106 -6.16 0.73 19.57
CA HIS A 106 -5.25 -0.36 19.21
C HIS A 106 -3.80 0.14 19.08
N ALA A 107 -2.87 -0.78 18.87
CA ALA A 107 -1.43 -0.51 18.74
C ALA A 107 -0.77 -1.55 17.84
N TYR A 108 0.42 -1.25 17.33
CA TYR A 108 1.30 -2.26 16.75
C TYR A 108 2.16 -2.87 17.87
N GLN A 109 1.71 -4.02 18.39
CA GLN A 109 2.37 -4.70 19.51
C GLN A 109 2.47 -3.77 20.74
N ASP A 110 3.66 -3.53 21.29
CA ASP A 110 3.97 -2.64 22.42
C ASP A 110 4.29 -1.18 21.98
N SER A 111 3.84 -0.74 20.80
CA SER A 111 3.95 0.66 20.40
C SER A 111 3.05 1.58 21.23
N VAL A 112 3.19 2.90 21.01
CA VAL A 112 2.12 3.84 21.37
C VAL A 112 0.81 3.37 20.74
N SER A 113 -0.31 3.50 21.45
CA SER A 113 -1.64 3.18 20.94
C SER A 113 -2.24 4.35 20.16
N TRP A 114 -3.26 4.10 19.36
CA TRP A 114 -4.04 5.13 18.67
C TRP A 114 -5.47 4.66 18.41
N GLN A 115 -6.33 5.59 18.00
CA GLN A 115 -7.68 5.32 17.52
C GLN A 115 -8.14 6.41 16.55
N LEU A 116 -8.94 6.04 15.57
CA LEU A 116 -9.61 6.96 14.67
C LEU A 116 -10.86 7.55 15.34
N SER A 117 -11.07 8.85 15.18
CA SER A 117 -12.21 9.58 15.74
C SER A 117 -12.77 10.58 14.73
N ALA A 118 -13.94 11.16 15.00
CA ALA A 118 -14.53 12.21 14.15
C ALA A 118 -13.64 13.47 13.99
N GLN A 119 -12.67 13.69 14.89
CA GLN A 119 -11.70 14.79 14.81
C GLN A 119 -10.42 14.42 14.05
N GLY A 120 -10.21 13.13 13.74
CA GLY A 120 -8.96 12.59 13.22
C GLY A 120 -8.39 11.48 14.11
N LEU A 121 -7.11 11.18 13.93
CA LEU A 121 -6.39 10.15 14.69
C LEU A 121 -5.95 10.69 16.06
N LEU A 122 -6.42 10.05 17.12
CA LEU A 122 -5.99 10.27 18.49
C LEU A 122 -4.82 9.33 18.81
N VAL A 123 -3.75 9.83 19.43
CA VAL A 123 -2.55 9.03 19.72
C VAL A 123 -2.27 8.99 21.22
N GLY A 124 -1.90 7.83 21.73
CA GLY A 124 -1.63 7.60 23.14
C GLY A 124 -2.85 7.87 24.00
N ASN A 125 -2.77 8.91 24.82
CA ASN A 125 -3.84 9.38 25.71
C ASN A 125 -4.37 10.76 25.30
N ASP A 126 -4.09 11.18 24.07
CA ASP A 126 -4.58 12.46 23.55
C ASP A 126 -6.10 12.42 23.43
N ASN A 127 -6.76 13.47 23.94
CA ASN A 127 -8.21 13.64 23.84
C ASN A 127 -8.64 14.44 22.59
N THR A 128 -7.66 14.98 21.84
CA THR A 128 -7.88 15.79 20.65
C THR A 128 -6.89 15.37 19.57
N ALA A 129 -7.33 15.30 18.32
CA ALA A 129 -6.45 14.98 17.20
C ALA A 129 -5.44 16.13 16.98
N VAL A 130 -4.14 15.81 17.00
CA VAL A 130 -3.08 16.81 16.88
C VAL A 130 -2.63 16.92 15.42
N GLY A 131 -2.88 18.08 14.80
CA GLY A 131 -2.42 18.43 13.46
C GLY A 131 -1.03 19.08 13.43
N THR A 132 -0.68 19.76 12.33
CA THR A 132 0.56 20.56 12.27
C THR A 132 0.46 21.90 13.00
N GLY A 133 -0.76 22.33 13.31
CA GLY A 133 -1.06 23.55 14.04
C GLY A 133 -1.41 24.71 13.12
N GLY A 134 -2.38 25.53 13.54
CA GLY A 134 -2.90 26.62 12.71
C GLY A 134 -3.75 26.14 11.53
N GLU A 135 -3.92 26.99 10.52
CA GLU A 135 -4.68 26.64 9.32
C GLU A 135 -3.94 25.59 8.47
N PRO A 136 -4.65 24.59 7.91
CA PRO A 136 -4.06 23.49 7.13
C PRO A 136 -3.68 23.93 5.70
N LYS A 137 -2.78 24.93 5.57
CA LYS A 137 -2.43 25.60 4.31
C LYS A 137 -1.86 24.65 3.25
N THR A 138 -1.04 23.69 3.66
CA THR A 138 -0.45 22.70 2.74
C THR A 138 -1.51 21.78 2.16
N VAL A 139 -2.41 21.26 3.00
CA VAL A 139 -3.57 20.45 2.58
C VAL A 139 -4.46 21.26 1.64
N ALA A 140 -4.78 22.51 2.01
CA ALA A 140 -5.61 23.38 1.19
C ALA A 140 -5.00 23.65 -0.20
N LYS A 141 -3.68 23.89 -0.28
CA LYS A 141 -2.96 24.04 -1.54
C LYS A 141 -3.05 22.77 -2.39
N ILE A 142 -2.75 21.61 -1.82
CA ILE A 142 -2.80 20.32 -2.52
C ILE A 142 -4.21 20.04 -3.03
N TRP A 143 -5.23 20.26 -2.19
CA TRP A 143 -6.62 20.07 -2.56
C TRP A 143 -7.05 21.01 -3.69
N SER A 144 -6.71 22.29 -3.58
CA SER A 144 -7.02 23.30 -4.60
C SER A 144 -6.41 22.95 -5.97
N GLN A 145 -5.19 22.42 -6.00
CA GLN A 145 -4.50 22.09 -7.24
C GLN A 145 -4.88 20.72 -7.82
N TYR A 146 -5.14 19.73 -6.95
CA TYR A 146 -5.21 18.33 -7.35
C TYR A 146 -6.48 17.60 -6.91
N GLY A 147 -7.47 18.29 -6.33
CA GLY A 147 -8.69 17.71 -5.75
C GLY A 147 -9.47 16.79 -6.69
N SER A 148 -9.50 17.10 -8.00
CA SER A 148 -10.12 16.24 -9.01
C SER A 148 -9.40 14.89 -9.16
N ALA A 149 -8.06 14.92 -9.30
CA ALA A 149 -7.25 13.71 -9.40
C ALA A 149 -7.26 12.90 -8.10
N LEU A 150 -7.20 13.58 -6.95
CA LEU A 150 -7.31 12.96 -5.62
C LEU A 150 -8.65 12.23 -5.46
N THR A 151 -9.76 12.90 -5.80
CA THR A 151 -11.11 12.31 -5.73
C THR A 151 -11.23 11.11 -6.66
N HIS A 152 -10.77 11.25 -7.91
CA HIS A 152 -10.83 10.18 -8.89
C HIS A 152 -10.08 8.93 -8.41
N TRP A 153 -8.78 9.04 -8.08
CA TRP A 153 -7.99 7.87 -7.70
C TRP A 153 -8.35 7.31 -6.33
N SER A 154 -8.80 8.16 -5.40
CA SER A 154 -9.36 7.71 -4.12
C SER A 154 -10.56 6.79 -4.34
N THR A 155 -11.50 7.19 -5.21
CA THR A 155 -12.69 6.39 -5.54
C THR A 155 -12.34 5.14 -6.32
N GLU A 156 -11.57 5.26 -7.40
CA GLU A 156 -11.23 4.12 -8.28
C GLU A 156 -10.46 3.02 -7.54
N LEU A 157 -9.49 3.41 -6.70
CA LEU A 157 -8.63 2.47 -5.97
C LEU A 157 -9.12 2.20 -4.55
N LYS A 158 -10.25 2.80 -4.15
CA LYS A 158 -10.89 2.64 -2.83
C LYS A 158 -9.93 2.93 -1.67
N VAL A 159 -9.10 3.96 -1.82
CA VAL A 159 -8.18 4.41 -0.79
C VAL A 159 -8.70 5.72 -0.19
N PRO A 160 -8.91 5.80 1.13
CA PRO A 160 -9.34 7.03 1.79
C PRO A 160 -8.46 8.23 1.43
N VAL A 161 -9.08 9.31 0.96
CA VAL A 161 -8.37 10.46 0.38
C VAL A 161 -7.39 11.13 1.35
N GLU A 162 -7.68 11.08 2.65
CA GLU A 162 -6.81 11.62 3.71
C GLU A 162 -5.43 10.94 3.73
N LEU A 163 -5.37 9.64 3.43
CA LEU A 163 -4.10 8.90 3.35
C LEU A 163 -3.27 9.37 2.14
N ILE A 164 -3.92 9.64 1.01
CA ILE A 164 -3.26 10.10 -0.21
C ILE A 164 -2.69 11.50 0.00
N ILE A 165 -3.49 12.42 0.56
CA ILE A 165 -3.06 13.79 0.87
C ILE A 165 -1.93 13.79 1.88
N ALA A 166 -2.07 13.07 3.00
CA ALA A 166 -1.03 12.98 4.03
C ALA A 166 0.29 12.42 3.47
N THR A 167 0.22 11.47 2.53
CA THR A 167 1.40 10.96 1.82
C THR A 167 2.07 12.06 0.99
N ILE A 168 1.32 12.79 0.16
CA ILE A 168 1.87 13.91 -0.64
C ILE A 168 2.50 14.99 0.25
N CYS A 169 1.84 15.37 1.34
CA CYS A 169 2.36 16.32 2.31
C CYS A 169 3.70 15.84 2.90
N THR A 170 3.79 14.56 3.26
CA THR A 170 4.96 13.99 3.94
C THR A 170 6.16 13.82 3.00
N GLU A 171 5.88 13.43 1.76
CA GLU A 171 6.89 13.08 0.74
C GLU A 171 7.42 14.29 -0.03
N SER A 172 6.56 15.23 -0.43
CA SER A 172 6.96 16.34 -1.33
C SER A 172 6.49 17.72 -0.87
N SER A 173 5.68 17.82 0.19
CA SER A 173 4.95 19.04 0.54
C SER A 173 4.12 19.61 -0.63
N GLY A 174 3.65 18.74 -1.53
CA GLY A 174 2.92 19.13 -2.75
C GLY A 174 3.80 19.67 -3.88
N ASN A 175 5.11 19.40 -3.88
CA ASN A 175 5.99 19.76 -4.98
C ASN A 175 5.97 18.69 -6.08
N GLN A 176 5.22 18.96 -7.16
CA GLN A 176 5.14 18.05 -8.31
C GLN A 176 6.47 17.83 -9.05
N ASN A 177 7.45 18.73 -8.89
CA ASN A 177 8.75 18.64 -9.55
C ASN A 177 9.81 17.99 -8.64
N ALA A 178 9.43 17.52 -7.45
CA ALA A 178 10.36 16.86 -6.56
C ALA A 178 10.91 15.57 -7.19
N VAL A 179 12.22 15.36 -7.07
CA VAL A 179 12.89 14.14 -7.50
C VAL A 179 13.89 13.77 -6.43
N ARG A 180 13.81 12.54 -5.94
CA ARG A 180 14.75 11.98 -4.99
C ARG A 180 15.51 10.82 -5.64
N GLU A 181 16.82 10.82 -5.49
CA GLU A 181 17.69 9.70 -5.86
C GLU A 181 17.65 8.66 -4.75
N GLU A 182 17.46 7.39 -5.13
CA GLU A 182 17.42 6.28 -4.18
C GLU A 182 18.80 5.60 -4.07
N PRO A 183 19.07 4.86 -2.97
CA PRO A 183 20.31 4.10 -2.83
C PRO A 183 20.62 3.23 -4.04
N GLY A 184 21.82 3.41 -4.59
CA GLY A 184 22.30 2.72 -5.78
C GLY A 184 21.93 3.41 -7.11
N PHE A 185 21.40 4.63 -7.07
CA PHE A 185 21.33 5.50 -8.24
C PHE A 185 22.74 5.85 -8.76
N ILE A 186 22.90 5.83 -10.08
CA ILE A 186 24.14 6.18 -10.78
C ILE A 186 23.88 7.33 -11.74
N ASP A 187 22.93 7.15 -12.67
CA ASP A 187 22.34 8.21 -13.50
C ASP A 187 21.02 7.72 -14.12
N GLU A 188 20.31 8.63 -14.80
CA GLU A 188 18.99 8.35 -15.40
C GLU A 188 19.05 7.42 -16.63
N VAL A 189 20.23 7.20 -17.22
CA VAL A 189 20.40 6.28 -18.36
C VAL A 189 20.64 4.85 -17.88
N ARG A 190 21.53 4.69 -16.90
CA ARG A 190 21.95 3.39 -16.36
C ARG A 190 21.00 2.86 -15.29
N THR A 191 20.45 3.76 -14.48
CA THR A 191 19.56 3.40 -13.35
C THR A 191 18.28 4.25 -13.34
N PRO A 192 17.52 4.32 -14.46
CA PRO A 192 16.30 5.13 -14.54
C PRO A 192 15.26 4.75 -13.49
N HIS A 193 15.28 3.52 -13.00
CA HIS A 193 14.33 2.99 -12.04
C HIS A 193 14.68 3.30 -10.57
N LYS A 194 15.80 3.98 -10.29
CA LYS A 194 16.33 4.29 -8.95
C LYS A 194 16.06 5.74 -8.50
N ILE A 195 14.99 6.33 -9.01
CA ILE A 195 14.53 7.65 -8.58
C ILE A 195 13.03 7.62 -8.24
N SER A 196 12.65 8.56 -7.39
CA SER A 196 11.29 8.78 -6.89
C SER A 196 10.82 10.18 -7.30
N PRO A 197 10.14 10.33 -8.46
CA PRO A 197 9.66 11.61 -8.97
C PRO A 197 8.25 11.95 -8.48
N GLY A 198 7.92 13.25 -8.51
CA GLY A 198 6.55 13.72 -8.44
C GLY A 198 6.00 13.90 -7.02
N LEU A 199 4.69 14.13 -6.94
CA LEU A 199 3.97 14.46 -5.71
C LEU A 199 4.12 13.39 -4.61
N MET A 200 4.01 12.12 -4.99
CA MET A 200 3.99 11.01 -4.02
C MET A 200 5.37 10.37 -3.81
N GLN A 201 6.41 10.85 -4.50
CA GLN A 201 7.77 10.31 -4.44
C GLN A 201 7.80 8.76 -4.49
N THR A 202 6.99 8.18 -5.37
CA THR A 202 6.96 6.74 -5.61
C THR A 202 8.15 6.36 -6.47
N LEU A 203 8.98 5.43 -6.00
CA LEU A 203 10.08 4.89 -6.80
C LEU A 203 9.57 4.33 -8.13
N ILE A 204 10.24 4.61 -9.25
CA ILE A 204 9.80 4.14 -10.57
C ILE A 204 9.56 2.63 -10.59
N SER A 205 10.47 1.81 -10.03
CA SER A 205 10.24 0.35 -9.97
C SER A 205 9.01 -0.02 -9.14
N THR A 206 8.70 0.74 -8.09
CA THR A 206 7.51 0.54 -7.27
C THR A 206 6.25 0.94 -8.02
N ALA A 207 6.26 2.06 -8.75
CA ALA A 207 5.14 2.50 -9.58
C ALA A 207 4.82 1.47 -10.67
N ARG A 208 5.85 0.95 -11.36
CA ARG A 208 5.71 -0.13 -12.36
C ARG A 208 5.06 -1.36 -11.76
N ALA A 209 5.54 -1.80 -10.60
CA ALA A 209 4.98 -2.96 -9.91
C ALA A 209 3.54 -2.73 -9.43
N ALA A 210 3.25 -1.58 -8.82
CA ALA A 210 1.93 -1.26 -8.29
C ALA A 210 0.85 -1.12 -9.36
N LEU A 211 1.22 -0.67 -10.57
CA LEU A 211 0.31 -0.47 -11.69
C LEU A 211 0.39 -1.56 -12.76
N ASN A 212 1.27 -2.55 -12.57
CA ASN A 212 1.59 -3.57 -13.57
C ASN A 212 1.90 -2.96 -14.95
N LYS A 213 2.78 -1.95 -14.97
CA LYS A 213 3.07 -1.13 -16.15
C LYS A 213 4.57 -0.82 -16.27
N ASP A 214 5.28 -1.52 -17.15
CA ASP A 214 6.75 -1.47 -17.24
C ASP A 214 7.33 -0.21 -17.91
N ASP A 215 6.54 0.50 -18.72
CA ASP A 215 6.94 1.68 -19.48
C ASP A 215 6.88 3.00 -18.67
N ILE A 216 6.57 2.94 -17.36
CA ILE A 216 6.59 4.13 -16.51
C ILE A 216 8.02 4.67 -16.39
N ASP A 217 8.21 5.95 -16.69
CA ASP A 217 9.47 6.67 -16.54
C ASP A 217 9.31 7.91 -15.65
N LYS A 218 10.38 8.71 -15.57
CA LYS A 218 10.42 9.94 -14.79
C LYS A 218 9.36 10.94 -15.26
N ALA A 219 9.25 11.15 -16.57
CA ALA A 219 8.33 12.13 -17.14
C ALA A 219 6.88 11.75 -16.83
N TRP A 220 6.56 10.45 -16.90
CA TRP A 220 5.24 9.93 -16.55
C TRP A 220 4.87 10.22 -15.10
N LEU A 221 5.80 10.02 -14.14
CA LEU A 221 5.57 10.29 -12.71
C LEU A 221 5.62 11.77 -12.31
N LEU A 222 6.18 12.65 -13.15
CA LEU A 222 6.11 14.10 -12.94
C LEU A 222 4.73 14.68 -13.28
N ILE A 223 3.88 13.94 -13.99
CA ILE A 223 2.48 14.31 -14.21
C ILE A 223 1.70 14.09 -12.90
N PRO A 224 1.08 15.12 -12.29
CA PRO A 224 0.44 15.01 -10.97
C PRO A 224 -0.55 13.87 -10.82
N SER A 225 -1.48 13.70 -11.77
CA SER A 225 -2.50 12.64 -11.72
C SER A 225 -1.87 11.24 -11.75
N ASN A 226 -0.82 11.05 -12.53
CA ASN A 226 -0.10 9.78 -12.64
C ASN A 226 0.70 9.46 -11.37
N SER A 227 1.34 10.49 -10.77
CA SER A 227 2.00 10.36 -9.47
C SER A 227 1.01 9.93 -8.39
N ILE A 228 -0.17 10.57 -8.37
CA ILE A 228 -1.26 10.24 -7.46
C ILE A 228 -1.75 8.80 -7.70
N GLN A 229 -1.96 8.41 -8.95
CA GLN A 229 -2.35 7.04 -9.30
C GLN A 229 -1.35 6.00 -8.77
N ALA A 230 -0.06 6.19 -9.04
CA ALA A 230 0.98 5.23 -8.66
C ALA A 230 1.13 5.10 -7.15
N GLY A 231 1.19 6.21 -6.41
CA GLY A 231 1.27 6.15 -4.95
C GLY A 231 -0.01 5.62 -4.31
N THR A 232 -1.19 5.96 -4.84
CA THR A 232 -2.47 5.41 -4.36
C THR A 232 -2.57 3.91 -4.60
N ALA A 233 -2.17 3.43 -5.77
CA ALA A 233 -2.11 2.00 -6.07
C ALA A 233 -1.13 1.27 -5.15
N TYR A 234 -0.02 1.91 -4.80
CA TYR A 234 0.93 1.34 -3.85
C TYR A 234 0.34 1.24 -2.42
N ILE A 235 -0.39 2.25 -1.95
CA ILE A 235 -1.13 2.18 -0.68
C ILE A 235 -2.18 1.05 -0.72
N ALA A 236 -2.95 0.96 -1.81
CA ALA A 236 -3.94 -0.10 -2.02
C ALA A 236 -3.32 -1.50 -2.02
N GLY A 237 -2.18 -1.68 -2.68
CA GLY A 237 -1.46 -2.95 -2.72
C GLY A 237 -0.97 -3.43 -1.34
N GLN A 238 -0.81 -2.50 -0.40
CA GLN A 238 -0.39 -2.78 0.98
C GLN A 238 -1.55 -3.03 1.95
N TRP A 239 -2.82 -3.03 1.49
CA TRP A 239 -3.98 -3.10 2.38
C TRP A 239 -3.95 -4.29 3.35
N LYS A 240 -3.47 -5.47 2.93
CA LYS A 240 -3.47 -6.70 3.76
C LYS A 240 -2.62 -6.60 5.02
N GLN A 241 -1.67 -5.67 5.07
CA GLN A 241 -0.77 -5.45 6.22
C GLN A 241 -1.05 -4.12 6.92
N THR A 242 -1.65 -3.15 6.23
CA THR A 242 -1.93 -1.83 6.79
C THR A 242 -3.37 -1.68 7.25
N HIS A 243 -4.32 -2.38 6.64
CA HIS A 243 -5.76 -2.18 6.82
C HIS A 243 -6.16 -0.70 6.68
N PHE A 244 -5.45 0.07 5.83
CA PHE A 244 -5.61 1.53 5.74
C PHE A 244 -5.47 2.30 7.07
N ASP A 245 -4.89 1.67 8.09
CA ASP A 245 -4.59 2.26 9.38
C ASP A 245 -3.48 3.32 9.23
N PRO A 246 -3.73 4.61 9.54
CA PRO A 246 -2.86 5.71 9.12
C PRO A 246 -1.38 5.57 9.52
N PRO A 247 -1.00 5.22 10.77
CA PRO A 247 0.41 5.02 11.11
C PRO A 247 1.05 3.81 10.43
N LYS A 248 0.26 2.75 10.18
CA LYS A 248 0.75 1.58 9.41
C LYS A 248 0.98 1.96 7.96
N VAL A 249 0.05 2.69 7.34
CA VAL A 249 0.22 3.21 5.96
C VAL A 249 1.47 4.07 5.87
N ALA A 250 1.67 5.01 6.79
CA ALA A 250 2.87 5.85 6.82
C ALA A 250 4.17 5.03 6.83
N CYS A 251 4.27 4.06 7.74
CA CYS A 251 5.47 3.23 7.87
C CYS A 251 5.65 2.30 6.66
N ALA A 252 4.57 1.67 6.18
CA ALA A 252 4.62 0.76 5.04
C ALA A 252 4.98 1.46 3.74
N TYR A 253 4.43 2.66 3.51
CA TYR A 253 4.73 3.46 2.32
C TYR A 253 6.22 3.84 2.30
N ASN A 254 6.72 4.32 3.43
CA ASN A 254 8.09 4.79 3.57
C ASN A 254 9.15 3.67 3.60
N ALA A 255 8.87 2.55 4.26
CA ALA A 255 9.84 1.48 4.47
C ALA A 255 9.67 0.27 3.54
N GLY A 256 8.67 0.30 2.65
CA GLY A 256 8.37 -0.84 1.78
C GLY A 256 7.58 -1.97 2.45
N GLY A 257 7.03 -1.72 3.64
CA GLY A 257 6.26 -2.71 4.40
C GLY A 257 6.24 -2.46 5.90
N ILE A 258 5.50 -3.29 6.62
CA ILE A 258 5.46 -3.25 8.09
C ILE A 258 6.54 -4.18 8.65
N TYR A 259 7.53 -3.59 9.31
CA TYR A 259 8.62 -4.33 9.94
C TYR A 259 8.83 -3.83 11.36
N ARG A 260 9.13 -4.73 12.30
CA ARG A 260 9.47 -4.37 13.67
C ARG A 260 10.72 -3.46 13.73
N ASN A 261 10.69 -2.48 14.62
CA ASN A 261 11.83 -1.64 14.98
C ASN A 261 11.83 -1.32 16.48
N ASP A 262 12.85 -1.81 17.20
CA ASP A 262 12.91 -1.72 18.67
C ASP A 262 13.55 -0.44 19.22
N SER A 263 13.89 0.53 18.36
CA SER A 263 14.49 1.79 18.81
C SER A 263 13.62 2.46 19.87
N ALA A 264 14.26 2.94 20.95
CA ALA A 264 13.58 3.73 21.98
C ALA A 264 13.06 5.08 21.42
N ARG A 265 13.67 5.60 20.34
CA ARG A 265 13.25 6.83 19.67
C ARG A 265 12.11 6.63 18.66
N ASN A 266 11.69 5.38 18.43
CA ASN A 266 10.59 5.05 17.54
C ASN A 266 9.38 4.56 18.34
N ARG A 267 8.50 5.49 18.71
CA ARG A 267 7.29 5.19 19.49
C ARG A 267 6.29 4.29 18.75
N TRP A 268 6.36 4.23 17.42
CA TRP A 268 5.46 3.43 16.59
C TRP A 268 5.88 1.97 16.47
N LYS A 269 7.13 1.63 16.86
CA LYS A 269 7.74 0.29 16.76
C LYS A 269 7.72 -0.34 15.35
N MET A 270 7.37 0.44 14.33
CA MET A 270 7.37 0.08 12.92
C MET A 270 8.52 0.78 12.21
N ARG A 271 9.26 0.06 11.38
CA ARG A 271 10.39 0.60 10.61
C ARG A 271 9.92 1.73 9.71
N GLN A 272 10.71 2.78 9.70
CA GLN A 272 10.61 3.96 8.85
C GLN A 272 12.01 4.54 8.71
N TYR A 273 12.23 5.38 7.70
CA TYR A 273 13.47 6.04 7.39
C TYR A 273 13.39 7.53 7.80
N PRO A 274 14.42 8.05 8.51
CA PRO A 274 15.63 7.37 8.96
C PRO A 274 15.39 6.24 9.98
N ILE A 275 16.15 5.15 9.88
CA ILE A 275 15.97 3.97 10.75
C ILE A 275 16.11 4.35 12.22
N GLY A 276 15.14 3.93 13.02
CA GLY A 276 15.12 4.15 14.46
C GLY A 276 14.53 5.49 14.89
N SER A 277 13.95 6.26 13.97
CA SER A 277 13.18 7.48 14.22
C SER A 277 11.67 7.22 14.23
N ALA A 278 10.89 8.11 14.85
CA ALA A 278 9.43 8.21 14.76
C ALA A 278 8.95 9.28 13.76
N GLU A 279 9.86 10.13 13.26
CA GLU A 279 9.55 11.41 12.66
C GLU A 279 8.67 11.33 11.41
N HIS A 280 8.83 10.28 10.59
CA HIS A 280 8.05 10.16 9.35
C HIS A 280 6.57 9.93 9.67
N ALA A 281 6.24 8.93 10.48
CA ALA A 281 4.87 8.64 10.92
C ALA A 281 4.31 9.78 11.79
N ASP A 282 5.12 10.45 12.60
CA ASP A 282 4.69 11.63 13.36
C ASP A 282 4.24 12.78 12.46
N ARG A 283 5.00 13.09 11.40
CA ARG A 283 4.60 14.10 10.41
C ARG A 283 3.37 13.66 9.63
N PHE A 284 3.33 12.40 9.21
CA PHE A 284 2.20 11.85 8.47
C PHE A 284 0.89 11.99 9.24
N VAL A 285 0.87 11.58 10.51
CA VAL A 285 -0.33 11.65 11.36
C VAL A 285 -0.81 13.09 11.54
N LYS A 286 0.11 14.05 11.68
CA LYS A 286 -0.25 15.48 11.74
C LYS A 286 -0.91 15.95 10.44
N TRP A 287 -0.35 15.60 9.28
CA TRP A 287 -0.97 15.93 7.98
C TRP A 287 -2.30 15.23 7.76
N PHE A 288 -2.44 13.98 8.23
CA PHE A 288 -3.71 13.26 8.21
C PHE A 288 -4.77 13.98 9.04
N ASN A 289 -4.43 14.43 10.24
CA ASN A 289 -5.33 15.20 11.10
C ASN A 289 -5.66 16.58 10.51
N ASP A 290 -4.72 17.24 9.82
CA ASP A 290 -4.98 18.48 9.09
C ASP A 290 -6.02 18.30 7.97
N CYS A 291 -6.14 17.10 7.37
CA CYS A 291 -7.20 16.81 6.41
C CYS A 291 -8.59 16.88 7.04
N PHE A 292 -8.74 16.42 8.28
CA PHE A 292 -10.02 16.50 9.00
C PHE A 292 -10.42 17.94 9.28
N VAL A 293 -9.46 18.76 9.74
CA VAL A 293 -9.68 20.20 9.94
C VAL A 293 -10.06 20.88 8.63
N PHE A 294 -9.35 20.55 7.54
CA PHE A 294 -9.63 21.12 6.22
C PHE A 294 -11.03 20.77 5.71
N PHE A 295 -11.44 19.50 5.76
CA PHE A 295 -12.75 19.08 5.28
C PHE A 295 -13.90 19.60 6.14
N GLU A 296 -13.70 19.75 7.46
CA GLU A 296 -14.66 20.43 8.35
C GLU A 296 -14.89 21.87 7.89
N ASN A 297 -13.81 22.63 7.68
CA ASN A 297 -13.89 24.04 7.29
C ASN A 297 -14.48 24.26 5.89
N ASN A 298 -14.42 23.24 5.02
CA ASN A 298 -14.81 23.34 3.62
C ASN A 298 -16.14 22.62 3.30
N GLY A 299 -16.88 22.19 4.32
CA GLY A 299 -18.25 21.67 4.16
C GLY A 299 -18.34 20.23 3.68
N GLY A 300 -17.25 19.46 3.75
CA GLY A 300 -17.26 18.02 3.48
C GLY A 300 -16.03 17.49 2.72
N ALA A 301 -16.00 16.17 2.59
CA ALA A 301 -14.98 15.43 1.86
C ALA A 301 -15.60 14.64 0.67
N PRO A 302 -14.80 14.01 -0.21
CA PRO A 302 -15.28 13.04 -1.19
C PRO A 302 -15.90 11.78 -0.58
N GLU A 303 -16.52 10.94 -1.40
CA GLU A 303 -17.17 9.70 -0.94
C GLU A 303 -16.21 8.73 -0.23
N CYS A 304 -15.02 8.49 -0.81
CA CYS A 304 -13.99 7.66 -0.21
C CYS A 304 -13.13 8.47 0.78
N SER A 305 -13.69 8.72 1.96
CA SER A 305 -13.08 9.54 3.00
C SER A 305 -13.41 9.00 4.38
N PHE A 306 -12.40 8.95 5.26
CA PHE A 306 -12.63 8.67 6.67
C PHE A 306 -13.49 9.74 7.33
N PHE A 307 -13.24 11.02 7.03
CA PHE A 307 -14.01 12.15 7.55
C PHE A 307 -15.52 11.98 7.31
N ASN A 308 -15.92 11.61 6.08
CA ASN A 308 -17.31 11.37 5.73
C ASN A 308 -17.86 10.09 6.34
N ALA A 309 -17.09 8.99 6.29
CA ALA A 309 -17.53 7.70 6.83
C ALA A 309 -17.84 7.77 8.33
N LEU A 310 -17.08 8.57 9.09
CA LEU A 310 -17.29 8.79 10.52
C LEU A 310 -18.51 9.67 10.84
N ARG A 311 -18.91 10.57 9.93
CA ARG A 311 -20.05 11.49 10.14
C ARG A 311 -21.39 10.93 9.67
N LYS A 312 -21.39 9.94 8.76
CA LYS A 312 -22.61 9.22 8.36
C LYS A 312 -23.18 8.31 9.46
N GLN A 313 -22.45 8.08 10.56
CA GLN A 313 -22.88 7.27 11.70
C GLN A 313 -23.51 8.08 12.85
N GLY A 314 -23.56 9.42 12.72
CA GLY A 314 -24.09 10.35 13.73
C GLY A 314 -25.52 10.77 13.48
#